data_AF-A0A7V0KJA6-F1
#
_entry.id   AF-A0A7V0KJA6-F1
#
_cell.length_a   1.000
_cell.length_b   1.000
_cell.length_c   1.000
_cell.angle_alpha   90.00
_cell.angle_beta   90.00
_cell.angle_gamma   90.00
#
_symmetry.space_group_name_H-M   'P 1'
#
loop_
_entity.id
_entity.type
_entity.pdbx_description
1 polymer ?
#
loop_
_entity_poly.entity_id
_entity_poly.type
_entity_poly.pdbx_seq_one_letter_code
_entity_poly.pdbx_strand_id
1 'polypeptide(L)'
;VLKLTAKPDADVDYPTQKIWVSKDFWTSLKGESYNEDGKLEITMEVVKLGKFEGNVVPDEMFSKNVIEGNSTRMIFLERKRPASEIPDSVFDPNNLASFDPSAYGL
;
A
#
# COMPACT_ATOMS: atom_id res chain seq x y z
N VAL A 1 7.80 15.60 6.27
CA VAL A 1 7.57 14.92 4.99
C VAL A 1 8.83 14.16 4.65
N LEU A 2 8.72 12.88 4.39
CA LEU A 2 9.85 12.06 3.95
C LEU A 2 9.83 11.96 2.44
N LYS A 3 11.01 12.02 1.82
CA LYS A 3 11.21 11.73 0.40
C LYS A 3 11.87 10.36 0.31
N LEU A 4 11.27 9.47 -0.46
CA LEU A 4 11.72 8.11 -0.65
C LEU A 4 12.18 7.96 -2.09
N THR A 5 13.28 7.22 -2.26
CA THR A 5 13.83 6.85 -3.55
C THR A 5 14.06 5.34 -3.52
N ALA A 6 13.64 4.66 -4.57
CA ALA A 6 13.87 3.24 -4.74
C ALA A 6 15.37 2.93 -4.71
N LYS A 7 15.71 1.70 -4.30
CA LYS A 7 17.09 1.21 -4.46
C LYS A 7 17.38 1.04 -5.96
N PRO A 8 18.65 1.17 -6.40
CA PRO A 8 18.99 1.17 -7.83
C PRO A 8 18.52 -0.08 -8.59
N ASP A 9 18.43 -1.22 -7.92
CA ASP A 9 18.14 -2.52 -8.54
C ASP A 9 16.69 -3.00 -8.24
N ALA A 10 15.85 -2.11 -7.71
CA ALA A 10 14.48 -2.45 -7.35
C ALA A 10 13.56 -2.39 -8.57
N ASP A 11 12.83 -3.47 -8.82
CA ASP A 11 11.73 -3.51 -9.77
C ASP A 11 10.49 -2.88 -9.12
N VAL A 12 10.20 -1.61 -9.45
CA VAL A 12 9.12 -0.83 -8.84
C VAL A 12 8.46 0.11 -9.84
N ASP A 13 7.14 0.25 -9.75
CA ASP A 13 6.37 1.16 -10.59
C ASP A 13 6.62 2.65 -10.27
N TYR A 14 7.04 2.95 -9.04
CA TYR A 14 7.20 4.32 -8.54
C TYR A 14 8.62 4.55 -7.96
N PRO A 15 9.57 4.99 -8.78
CA PRO A 15 10.96 5.19 -8.34
C PRO A 15 11.13 6.22 -7.22
N THR A 16 10.19 7.17 -7.10
CA THR A 16 10.20 8.15 -6.02
C THR A 16 8.83 8.36 -5.41
N GLN A 17 8.82 8.65 -4.10
CA GLN A 17 7.60 8.92 -3.35
C GLN A 17 7.81 10.04 -2.32
N LYS A 18 6.72 10.69 -1.94
CA LYS A 18 6.66 11.53 -0.74
C LYS A 18 5.62 10.96 0.20
N ILE A 19 5.98 10.85 1.48
CA ILE A 19 5.03 10.42 2.51
C ILE A 19 4.98 11.43 3.66
N TRP A 20 3.77 11.69 4.14
CA TRP A 20 3.50 12.50 5.31
C TRP A 20 3.17 11.56 6.45
N VAL A 21 4.08 11.49 7.41
CA VAL A 21 3.97 10.64 8.59
C VAL A 21 3.58 11.52 9.78
N SER A 22 2.60 11.07 10.57
CA SER A 22 2.26 11.72 11.84
C SER A 22 3.46 11.69 12.79
N LYS A 23 3.74 12.81 13.46
CA LYS A 23 4.79 12.87 14.48
C LYS A 23 4.40 12.20 15.79
N ASP A 24 3.10 12.06 16.04
CA ASP A 24 2.58 11.61 17.33
C ASP A 24 2.49 10.08 17.41
N PHE A 25 2.11 9.45 16.29
CA PHE A 25 1.81 8.02 16.22
C PHE A 25 2.45 7.32 15.01
N TRP A 26 3.29 8.02 14.24
CA TRP A 26 4.15 7.44 13.20
C TRP A 26 3.43 6.71 12.04
N THR A 27 2.14 6.92 11.89
CA THR A 27 1.34 6.39 10.76
C THR A 27 1.37 7.35 9.58
N SER A 28 1.48 6.81 8.37
CA SER A 28 1.36 7.58 7.13
C SER A 28 -0.07 8.10 6.96
N LEU A 29 -0.21 9.39 6.70
CA LEU A 29 -1.50 10.08 6.52
C LEU A 29 -1.75 10.49 5.06
N LYS A 30 -0.67 10.68 4.30
CA LYS A 30 -0.72 11.04 2.89
C LYS A 30 0.49 10.48 2.16
N GLY A 31 0.29 10.07 0.91
CA GLY A 31 1.32 9.63 -0.02
C GLY A 31 1.17 10.30 -1.38
N GLU A 32 2.30 10.54 -2.03
CA GLU A 32 2.42 10.91 -3.44
C GLU A 32 3.44 9.98 -4.09
N SER A 33 3.03 9.26 -5.13
CA SER A 33 3.90 8.39 -5.91
C SER A 33 4.13 8.97 -7.30
N TYR A 34 5.39 8.94 -7.73
CA TYR A 34 5.83 9.52 -8.99
C TYR A 34 6.35 8.41 -9.89
N ASN A 35 5.94 8.41 -11.15
CA ASN A 35 6.34 7.40 -12.12
C ASN A 35 7.76 7.63 -12.65
N GLU A 36 8.18 6.79 -13.61
CA GLU A 36 9.53 6.84 -14.19
C GLU A 36 9.86 8.18 -14.87
N ASP A 37 8.86 8.87 -15.43
CA ASP A 37 9.01 10.23 -15.98
C ASP A 37 9.14 11.32 -14.90
N GLY A 38 9.03 10.96 -13.62
CA GLY A 38 8.99 11.88 -12.49
C GLY A 38 7.67 12.64 -12.34
N LYS A 39 6.60 12.20 -13.02
CA LYS A 39 5.27 12.82 -12.93
C LYS A 39 4.52 12.26 -11.73
N LEU A 40 3.78 13.11 -11.02
CA LEU A 40 2.85 12.64 -9.99
C LEU A 40 1.78 11.78 -10.65
N GLU A 41 1.67 10.54 -10.22
CA GLU A 41 0.72 9.59 -10.78
C GLU A 41 -0.33 9.18 -9.76
N ILE A 42 0.10 8.75 -8.57
CA ILE A 42 -0.83 8.34 -7.51
C ILE A 42 -0.78 9.31 -6.35
N THR A 43 -1.95 9.71 -5.87
CA THR A 43 -2.12 10.35 -4.56
C THR A 43 -2.89 9.42 -3.63
N MET A 44 -2.46 9.29 -2.39
CA MET A 44 -3.15 8.50 -1.36
C MET A 44 -3.37 9.36 -0.12
N GLU A 45 -4.56 9.30 0.46
CA GLU A 45 -4.93 10.07 1.65
C GLU A 45 -5.68 9.18 2.64
N VAL A 46 -5.33 9.29 3.92
CA VAL A 46 -6.08 8.66 5.02
C VAL A 46 -7.23 9.56 5.40
N VAL A 47 -8.45 9.05 5.22
CA VAL A 47 -9.70 9.80 5.47
C VAL A 47 -10.26 9.52 6.86
N LYS A 48 -9.94 8.35 7.43
CA LYS A 48 -10.36 7.96 8.78
C LYS A 48 -9.27 7.17 9.48
N LEU A 49 -9.04 7.49 10.75
CA LEU A 49 -8.15 6.73 11.63
C LEU A 49 -8.95 5.85 12.58
N GLY A 50 -8.38 4.69 12.90
CA GLY A 50 -8.86 3.76 13.91
C GLY A 50 -7.75 3.35 14.85
N LYS A 51 -8.02 2.29 15.63
CA LYS A 51 -7.06 1.67 16.53
C LYS A 51 -7.04 0.18 16.33
N PHE A 52 -5.85 -0.40 16.29
CA PHE A 52 -5.67 -1.85 16.25
C PHE A 52 -4.42 -2.21 17.05
N GLU A 53 -4.60 -3.11 18.03
CA GLU A 53 -3.52 -3.59 18.91
C GLU A 53 -2.69 -2.46 19.54
N GLY A 54 -3.38 -1.42 20.02
CA GLY A 54 -2.75 -0.25 20.64
C GLY A 54 -2.17 0.79 19.67
N ASN A 55 -2.13 0.50 18.37
CA ASN A 55 -1.59 1.39 17.34
C ASN A 55 -2.69 2.18 16.63
N VAL A 56 -2.38 3.42 16.22
CA VAL A 56 -3.27 4.22 15.37
C VAL A 56 -3.08 3.78 13.92
N VAL A 57 -4.15 3.34 13.26
CA VAL A 57 -4.09 2.77 11.91
C VAL A 57 -5.10 3.44 10.97
N PRO A 58 -4.92 3.41 9.63
CA PRO A 58 -5.90 3.96 8.69
C PRO A 58 -7.14 3.06 8.59
N ASP A 59 -8.32 3.50 8.99
CA ASP A 59 -9.59 2.75 8.78
C ASP A 59 -10.20 3.00 7.41
N GLU A 60 -9.91 4.16 6.83
CA GLU A 60 -10.38 4.51 5.51
C GLU A 60 -9.30 5.29 4.77
N MET A 61 -9.13 4.97 3.50
CA MET A 61 -8.18 5.60 2.61
C MET A 61 -8.80 5.89 1.26
N PHE A 62 -8.33 6.95 0.62
CA PHE A 62 -8.69 7.31 -0.75
C PHE A 62 -7.43 7.38 -1.59
N SER A 63 -7.43 6.68 -2.72
CA SER A 63 -6.35 6.70 -3.70
C SER A 63 -6.89 7.24 -5.02
N LYS A 64 -6.08 8.03 -5.72
CA LYS A 64 -6.43 8.57 -7.03
C LYS A 64 -5.25 8.42 -7.97
N ASN A 65 -5.50 7.88 -9.16
CA ASN A 65 -4.60 8.07 -10.28
C ASN A 65 -4.90 9.43 -10.91
N VAL A 66 -3.99 10.39 -10.78
CA VAL A 66 -4.21 11.76 -11.26
C VAL A 66 -4.03 11.89 -12.77
N ILE A 67 -3.34 10.95 -13.40
CA ILE A 67 -3.15 10.91 -14.87
C ILE A 67 -4.40 10.33 -15.53
N GLU A 68 -4.86 9.18 -15.06
CA GLU A 68 -6.03 8.50 -15.61
C GLU A 68 -7.36 9.06 -15.09
N GLY A 69 -7.33 9.80 -13.97
CA GLY A 69 -8.50 10.42 -13.36
C GLY A 69 -9.40 9.48 -12.57
N ASN A 70 -9.08 8.18 -12.48
CA ASN A 70 -9.80 7.21 -11.67
C ASN A 70 -9.40 7.27 -10.20
N SER A 71 -10.24 6.67 -9.35
CA SER A 71 -10.03 6.67 -7.90
C SER A 71 -10.58 5.42 -7.23
N THR A 72 -9.95 5.05 -6.13
CA THR A 72 -10.30 3.90 -5.31
C THR A 72 -10.46 4.35 -3.86
N ARG A 73 -11.59 3.99 -3.25
CA ARG A 73 -11.82 4.16 -1.81
C ARG A 73 -11.68 2.80 -1.13
N MET A 74 -10.83 2.74 -0.11
CA MET A 74 -10.57 1.54 0.68
C MET A 74 -11.13 1.75 2.09
N ILE A 75 -12.02 0.85 2.51
CA ILE A 75 -12.64 0.88 3.85
C ILE A 75 -12.29 -0.44 4.52
N PHE A 76 -11.63 -0.37 5.68
CA PHE A 76 -11.32 -1.52 6.50
C PHE A 76 -12.45 -1.74 7.52
N LEU A 77 -13.23 -2.81 7.34
CA LEU A 77 -14.39 -3.10 8.19
C LEU A 77 -14.01 -3.80 9.49
N GLU A 78 -13.09 -4.76 9.42
CA GLU A 78 -12.62 -5.53 10.57
C GLU A 78 -11.11 -5.77 10.46
N ARG A 79 -10.45 -5.84 11.61
CA ARG A 79 -9.07 -6.28 11.74
C ARG A 79 -8.95 -7.34 12.82
N LYS A 80 -8.27 -8.42 12.50
CA LYS A 80 -8.05 -9.52 13.43
C LYS A 80 -6.67 -10.10 13.23
N ARG A 81 -5.93 -10.27 14.33
CA ARG A 81 -4.72 -11.10 14.35
C ARG A 81 -5.15 -12.56 14.59
N PRO A 82 -4.71 -13.51 13.75
CA PRO A 82 -4.91 -14.93 14.03
C PRO A 82 -4.25 -15.33 15.36
N ALA A 83 -4.82 -16.31 16.06
CA ALA A 83 -4.28 -16.75 17.36
C ALA A 83 -2.92 -17.44 17.24
N SER A 84 -2.65 -18.05 16.09
CA SER A 84 -1.37 -18.64 15.72
C SER A 84 -0.69 -17.81 14.64
N GLU A 85 0.61 -18.06 14.44
CA GLU A 85 1.33 -17.57 13.28
C GLU A 85 0.65 -18.02 11.97
N ILE A 86 0.74 -17.19 10.93
CA ILE A 86 0.26 -17.54 9.58
C ILE A 86 1.33 -18.47 8.98
N PRO A 87 1.03 -19.74 8.70
CA PRO A 87 2.04 -20.66 8.18
C PRO A 87 2.53 -20.23 6.79
N ASP A 88 3.82 -20.41 6.50
CA ASP A 88 4.41 -20.14 5.19
C ASP A 88 3.67 -20.86 4.06
N SER A 89 3.14 -22.06 4.36
CA SER A 89 2.36 -22.83 3.40
C SER A 89 1.14 -22.09 2.88
N VAL A 90 0.61 -21.07 3.57
CA VAL A 90 -0.49 -20.23 3.07
C VAL A 90 -0.08 -19.46 1.82
N PHE A 91 1.18 -19.08 1.72
CA PHE A 91 1.74 -18.34 0.58
C PHE A 91 2.23 -19.26 -0.55
N ASP A 92 1.93 -20.55 -0.50
CA ASP A 92 2.18 -21.47 -1.61
C ASP A 92 1.28 -21.10 -2.81
N PRO A 93 1.85 -20.84 -4.01
CA PRO A 93 1.07 -20.55 -5.21
C PRO A 93 0.00 -21.59 -5.53
N ASN A 94 0.21 -22.85 -5.14
CA ASN A 94 -0.77 -23.93 -5.33
C ASN A 94 -2.07 -23.71 -4.54
N ASN A 95 -2.07 -22.84 -3.53
CA ASN A 95 -3.30 -22.46 -2.81
C ASN A 95 -4.18 -21.48 -3.59
N LEU A 96 -3.66 -20.89 -4.66
CA LEU A 96 -4.42 -19.98 -5.51
C LEU A 96 -5.05 -20.79 -6.66
N ALA A 97 -6.28 -21.25 -6.46
CA ALA A 97 -7.00 -22.11 -7.39
C ALA A 97 -7.10 -21.58 -8.84
N SER A 98 -6.94 -20.27 -9.03
CA SER A 98 -7.01 -19.60 -10.34
C SER A 98 -5.70 -18.94 -10.76
N PHE A 99 -4.58 -19.20 -10.07
CA PHE A 99 -3.30 -18.62 -10.44
C PHE A 99 -2.64 -19.45 -11.53
N ASP A 100 -2.43 -18.83 -12.68
CA ASP A 100 -1.62 -19.35 -13.78
C ASP A 100 -0.30 -18.57 -13.83
N PRO A 101 0.82 -19.14 -13.34
CA PRO A 101 2.11 -18.46 -13.34
C PRO A 101 2.60 -18.12 -14.76
N SER A 102 2.19 -18.89 -15.78
CA SER A 102 2.60 -18.66 -17.16
C SER A 102 2.04 -17.35 -17.73
N ALA A 103 0.90 -16.88 -17.20
CA ALA A 103 0.31 -15.59 -17.56
C ALA A 103 1.16 -14.39 -17.11
N TYR A 104 2.11 -14.61 -16.21
CA TYR A 104 2.99 -13.58 -15.63
C TYR A 104 4.48 -13.82 -15.96
N GLY A 105 4.79 -14.74 -16.87
CA GLY A 105 6.17 -15.01 -17.30
C GLY A 105 7.04 -15.72 -16.25
N LEU A 106 6.41 -16.44 -15.31
CA LEU A 106 7.05 -17.25 -14.27
C LEU A 106 7.10 -18.74 -14.64
#